data_AF-A0A0D8HMV9-F1
#
_entry.id   AF-A0A0D8HMV9-F1
#
_cell.length_a   1.000
_cell.length_b   1.000
_cell.length_c   1.000
_cell.angle_alpha   90.00
_cell.angle_beta   90.00
_cell.angle_gamma   90.00
#
_symmetry.space_group_name_H-M   'P 1'
#
loop_
_entity.id
_entity.type
_entity.pdbx_description
1 polymer ?
#
loop_
_entity_poly.entity_id
_entity_poly.type
_entity_poly.pdbx_seq_one_letter_code
_entity_poly.pdbx_strand_id
1 'polypeptide(L)'
;MDLAQLIRRYSSESACEEHLFQFRCDNGLRCRRCDDDSFVLVHSKTHSKSTSQKTLIECKSCHYQTSLKSGTIFQASKVPLRKWFIAAYLIANDKRKPDAEVMAQFLEVSKPTAQLLINKTEREMAEPTSFWKWIS
;
A
#
# COMPACT_ATOMS: atom_id res chain seq x y z
N MET A 1 -3.22 3.25 -18.02
CA MET A 1 -3.67 1.93 -17.51
C MET A 1 -5.16 2.03 -17.24
N ASP A 2 -5.98 1.05 -17.63
CA ASP A 2 -7.41 1.02 -17.25
C ASP A 2 -7.66 0.16 -15.98
N LEU A 3 -8.89 0.16 -15.45
CA LEU A 3 -9.24 -0.58 -14.22
C LEU A 3 -9.06 -2.10 -14.39
N ALA A 4 -9.39 -2.66 -15.55
CA ALA A 4 -9.29 -4.09 -15.79
C ALA A 4 -7.82 -4.54 -15.86
N GLN A 5 -6.97 -3.74 -16.51
CA GLN A 5 -5.52 -3.92 -16.52
C GLN A 5 -4.94 -3.86 -15.11
N LEU A 6 -5.38 -2.91 -14.29
CA LEU A 6 -4.96 -2.78 -12.90
C LEU A 6 -5.32 -4.02 -12.08
N ILE A 7 -6.58 -4.47 -12.17
CA ILE A 7 -7.07 -5.66 -11.47
C ILE A 7 -6.28 -6.92 -11.88
N ARG A 8 -5.90 -7.03 -13.16
CA ARG A 8 -5.06 -8.13 -13.66
C ARG A 8 -3.62 -8.03 -13.17
N ARG A 9 -3.04 -6.82 -13.17
CA ARG A 9 -1.66 -6.56 -12.75
C ARG A 9 -1.46 -6.82 -11.25
N TYR A 10 -2.49 -6.53 -10.46
CA TYR A 10 -2.54 -6.68 -9.00
C TYR A 10 -3.60 -7.72 -8.61
N SER A 11 -3.44 -8.91 -9.18
CA SER A 11 -4.38 -10.03 -9.03
C SER A 11 -4.37 -10.64 -7.62
N SER A 12 -3.29 -10.48 -6.86
CA SER A 12 -3.12 -11.02 -5.51
C SER A 12 -2.53 -9.99 -4.53
N GLU A 13 -2.67 -10.26 -3.23
CA GLU A 13 -2.04 -9.43 -2.20
C GLU A 13 -0.50 -9.46 -2.34
N SER A 14 0.09 -10.63 -2.59
CA SER A 14 1.53 -10.78 -2.82
C SER A 14 2.05 -9.95 -4.00
N ALA A 15 1.29 -9.89 -5.11
CA ALA A 15 1.65 -9.05 -6.25
C ALA A 15 1.63 -7.55 -5.90
N CYS A 16 0.73 -7.13 -5.00
CA CYS A 16 0.71 -5.76 -4.50
C CYS A 16 1.90 -5.48 -3.55
N GLU A 17 2.27 -6.45 -2.72
CA GLU A 17 3.40 -6.36 -1.80
C GLU A 17 4.74 -6.26 -2.54
N GLU A 18 4.97 -7.14 -3.51
CA GLU A 18 6.16 -7.10 -4.36
C GLU A 18 6.27 -5.78 -5.10
N HIS A 19 5.16 -5.31 -5.67
CA HIS A 19 5.13 -4.01 -6.34
C HIS A 19 5.45 -2.87 -5.37
N LEU A 20 4.81 -2.83 -4.19
CA LEU A 20 5.07 -1.80 -3.19
C LEU A 20 6.52 -1.83 -2.72
N PHE A 21 7.10 -3.01 -2.56
CA PHE A 21 8.50 -3.17 -2.19
C PHE A 21 9.43 -2.60 -3.24
N GLN A 22 9.27 -3.02 -4.50
CA GLN A 22 10.08 -2.52 -5.61
C GLN A 22 9.97 -1.00 -5.72
N PHE A 23 8.74 -0.48 -5.67
CA PHE A 23 8.49 0.96 -5.72
C PHE A 23 9.25 1.71 -4.62
N ARG A 24 9.26 1.19 -3.39
CA ARG A 24 10.01 1.82 -2.29
C ARG A 24 11.52 1.81 -2.54
N CYS A 25 12.07 0.71 -3.02
CA CYS A 25 13.49 0.62 -3.39
C CYS A 25 13.84 1.66 -4.45
N ASP A 26 13.05 1.75 -5.52
CA ASP A 26 13.25 2.70 -6.62
C ASP A 26 13.12 4.17 -6.16
N ASN A 27 12.40 4.41 -5.05
CA ASN A 27 12.17 5.74 -4.48
C ASN A 27 13.01 6.02 -3.22
N GLY A 28 14.17 5.37 -3.07
CA GLY A 28 15.17 5.74 -2.07
C GLY A 28 14.91 5.19 -0.66
N LEU A 29 14.36 3.97 -0.56
CA LEU A 29 14.27 3.25 0.71
C LEU A 29 15.67 3.08 1.34
N ARG A 30 15.86 3.65 2.54
CA ARG A 30 17.09 3.52 3.33
C ARG A 30 16.85 2.96 4.73
N CYS A 31 17.81 2.20 5.22
CA CYS A 31 17.79 1.63 6.56
C CYS A 31 18.00 2.70 7.62
N ARG A 32 17.04 2.85 8.53
CA ARG A 32 17.13 3.82 9.63
C ARG A 32 18.26 3.54 10.64
N ARG A 33 18.89 2.37 10.59
CA ARG A 33 19.98 1.98 11.49
C ARG A 33 21.37 2.12 10.90
N CYS A 34 21.53 1.83 9.60
CA CYS A 34 22.85 1.78 8.95
C CYS A 34 22.91 2.52 7.60
N ASP A 35 21.83 3.17 7.20
CA ASP A 35 21.68 3.94 5.95
C ASP A 35 21.83 3.15 4.63
N ASP A 36 22.01 1.85 4.71
CA ASP A 36 22.05 0.95 3.56
C ASP A 36 20.70 0.90 2.81
N ASP A 37 20.74 0.71 1.48
CA ASP A 37 19.58 0.66 0.58
C ASP A 37 19.23 -0.77 0.12
N SER A 38 19.97 -1.78 0.58
CA SER A 38 19.75 -3.18 0.24
C SER A 38 18.77 -3.84 1.20
N PHE A 39 17.61 -4.20 0.67
CA PHE A 39 16.53 -4.86 1.41
C PHE A 39 16.08 -6.16 0.76
N VAL A 40 15.40 -7.00 1.54
CA VAL A 40 14.62 -8.15 1.07
C VAL A 40 13.22 -8.12 1.64
N LEU A 41 12.25 -8.65 0.88
CA LEU A 41 10.90 -8.88 1.37
C LEU A 41 10.88 -10.14 2.25
N VAL A 42 10.26 -10.04 3.43
CA VAL A 42 10.13 -11.15 4.37
C VAL A 42 8.68 -11.32 4.78
N HIS A 43 8.10 -12.49 4.47
CA HIS A 43 6.77 -12.87 4.92
C HIS A 43 6.87 -13.56 6.28
N SER A 44 6.52 -12.85 7.37
CA SER A 44 6.54 -13.44 8.71
C SER A 44 5.36 -14.38 8.89
N LYS A 45 5.65 -15.68 9.07
CA LYS A 45 4.70 -16.67 9.57
C LYS A 45 4.55 -16.49 11.08
N THR A 46 3.80 -15.48 11.52
CA THR A 46 3.48 -15.38 12.95
C THR A 46 2.58 -16.55 13.33
N HIS A 47 3.05 -17.45 14.19
CA HIS A 47 2.28 -18.58 14.76
C HIS A 47 1.14 -18.17 15.70
N SER A 48 0.94 -16.86 15.90
CA SER A 48 -0.08 -16.36 16.81
C SER A 48 -1.41 -16.19 16.06
N LYS A 49 -2.46 -16.86 16.52
CA LYS A 49 -3.84 -16.90 15.97
C LYS A 49 -4.52 -15.53 15.80
N SER A 50 -3.85 -14.42 16.10
CA SER A 50 -4.46 -13.10 16.32
C SER A 50 -3.91 -11.97 15.42
N THR A 51 -3.02 -12.23 14.47
CA THR A 51 -2.51 -11.13 13.63
C THR A 51 -2.21 -11.61 12.23
N SER A 52 -2.89 -11.00 11.25
CA SER A 52 -2.67 -11.16 9.81
C SER A 52 -1.18 -11.24 9.47
N GLN A 53 -0.81 -12.12 8.54
CA GLN A 53 0.56 -12.22 8.01
C GLN A 53 1.14 -10.82 7.79
N LYS A 54 2.17 -10.48 8.57
CA LYS A 54 2.83 -9.19 8.46
C LYS A 54 3.92 -9.32 7.43
N THR A 55 3.77 -8.58 6.34
CA THR A 55 4.81 -8.43 5.32
C THR A 55 5.80 -7.38 5.79
N LEU A 56 7.04 -7.83 5.96
CA LEU A 56 8.17 -7.06 6.46
C LEU A 56 9.18 -6.83 5.34
N ILE A 57 10.02 -5.82 5.53
CA ILE A 57 11.24 -5.61 4.77
C ILE A 57 12.41 -5.72 5.74
N GLU A 58 13.46 -6.44 5.34
CA GLU A 58 14.67 -6.64 6.14
C GLU A 58 15.87 -6.02 5.42
N CYS A 59 16.64 -5.20 6.12
CA CYS A 59 17.92 -4.68 5.61
C CYS A 59 18.96 -5.81 5.57
N LYS A 60 19.63 -6.02 4.43
CA LYS A 60 20.63 -7.09 4.29
C LYS A 60 21.91 -6.83 5.09
N SER A 61 22.23 -5.57 5.38
CA SER A 61 23.48 -5.19 6.05
C SER A 61 23.41 -5.29 7.57
N CYS A 62 22.25 -5.01 8.19
CA CYS A 62 22.11 -5.03 9.66
C CYS A 62 20.92 -5.84 10.19
N HIS A 63 20.20 -6.55 9.32
CA HIS A 63 19.02 -7.37 9.64
C HIS A 63 17.89 -6.61 10.35
N TYR A 64 17.87 -5.28 10.24
CA TYR A 64 16.77 -4.50 10.77
C TYR A 64 15.50 -4.76 9.96
N GLN A 65 14.43 -5.14 10.66
CA GLN A 65 13.12 -5.38 10.08
C GLN A 65 12.15 -4.23 10.36
N THR A 66 11.35 -3.86 9.36
CA THR A 66 10.20 -2.97 9.52
C THR A 66 9.04 -3.42 8.64
N SER A 67 7.82 -2.94 8.92
CA SER A 67 6.66 -3.26 8.09
C SER A 67 6.81 -2.64 6.70
N LEU A 68 6.45 -3.40 5.65
CA LEU A 68 6.39 -2.89 4.28
C LEU A 68 5.48 -1.65 4.16
N LYS A 69 4.46 -1.54 5.00
CA LYS A 69 3.50 -0.43 5.01
C LYS A 69 4.01 0.80 5.81
N SER A 70 5.12 0.69 6.54
CA SER A 70 5.61 1.77 7.42
C SER A 70 6.12 2.98 6.65
N GLY A 71 5.64 4.18 6.96
CA GLY A 71 5.96 5.41 6.24
C GLY A 71 5.27 5.49 4.87
N THR A 72 4.14 4.82 4.68
CA THR A 72 3.32 4.90 3.46
C THR A 72 1.87 5.20 3.83
N ILE A 73 1.05 5.51 2.82
CA ILE A 73 -0.40 5.70 2.96
C ILE A 73 -1.08 4.46 3.60
N PHE A 74 -0.50 3.28 3.39
CA PHE A 74 -0.99 2.00 3.90
C PHE A 74 -0.67 1.76 5.37
N GLN A 75 0.12 2.62 6.01
CA GLN A 75 0.51 2.49 7.42
C GLN A 75 -0.73 2.41 8.33
N ALA A 76 -0.66 1.55 9.34
CA ALA A 76 -1.72 1.35 10.34
C ALA A 76 -3.08 0.92 9.74
N SER A 77 -3.10 0.38 8.51
CA SER A 77 -4.29 -0.18 7.89
C SER A 77 -4.25 -1.71 7.88
N LYS A 78 -5.34 -2.34 8.32
CA LYS A 78 -5.59 -3.79 8.16
C LYS A 78 -6.21 -4.12 6.80
N VAL A 79 -6.51 -3.11 5.99
CA VAL A 79 -7.11 -3.30 4.67
C VAL A 79 -6.05 -3.91 3.72
N PRO A 80 -6.42 -4.93 2.92
CA PRO A 80 -5.56 -5.49 1.89
C PRO A 80 -5.04 -4.40 0.93
N LEU A 81 -3.77 -4.50 0.55
CA LEU A 81 -3.13 -3.62 -0.43
C LEU A 81 -3.89 -3.64 -1.75
N ARG A 82 -4.45 -4.78 -2.14
CA ARG A 82 -5.26 -4.86 -3.37
C ARG A 82 -6.44 -3.89 -3.36
N LYS A 83 -7.17 -3.82 -2.24
CA LYS A 83 -8.30 -2.87 -2.09
C LYS A 83 -7.81 -1.43 -2.09
N TRP A 84 -6.67 -1.17 -1.46
CA TRP A 84 -6.02 0.14 -1.51
C TRP A 84 -5.63 0.57 -2.91
N PHE A 85 -5.04 -0.32 -3.72
CA PHE A 85 -4.60 -0.01 -5.07
C PHE A 85 -5.80 0.33 -5.97
N ILE A 86 -6.89 -0.43 -5.83
CA ILE A 86 -8.12 -0.15 -6.56
C ILE A 86 -8.74 1.17 -6.11
N ALA A 87 -8.82 1.44 -4.79
CA ALA A 87 -9.34 2.70 -4.27
C ALA A 87 -8.54 3.89 -4.79
N ALA A 88 -7.20 3.81 -4.72
CA ALA A 88 -6.33 4.89 -5.14
C ALA A 88 -6.44 5.15 -6.65
N TYR A 89 -6.56 4.10 -7.47
CA TYR A 89 -6.82 4.24 -8.90
C TYR A 89 -8.16 4.92 -9.19
N LEU A 90 -9.24 4.51 -8.51
CA LEU A 90 -10.56 5.12 -8.70
C LEU A 90 -10.55 6.61 -8.32
N ILE A 91 -9.93 6.95 -7.19
CA ILE A 91 -9.83 8.34 -6.72
C ILE A 91 -8.98 9.19 -7.68
N ALA A 92 -7.87 8.64 -8.21
CA ALA A 92 -6.99 9.38 -9.11
C ALA A 92 -7.58 9.57 -10.52
N ASN A 93 -8.43 8.65 -10.98
CA ASN A 93 -8.97 8.68 -12.35
C ASN A 93 -10.42 9.20 -12.42
N ASP A 94 -11.13 9.31 -11.30
CA ASP A 94 -12.45 9.92 -11.28
C ASP A 94 -12.34 11.45 -11.15
N LYS A 95 -13.03 12.17 -12.05
CA LYS A 95 -13.14 13.63 -11.99
C LYS A 95 -14.02 14.09 -10.82
N ARG A 96 -14.82 13.19 -10.25
CA ARG A 96 -15.69 13.43 -9.10
C ARG A 96 -15.14 12.71 -7.89
N LYS A 97 -15.26 13.33 -6.71
CA LYS A 97 -14.91 12.66 -5.46
C LYS A 97 -15.81 11.42 -5.29
N PRO A 98 -15.23 10.23 -5.04
CA PRO A 98 -16.03 9.04 -4.89
C PRO A 98 -16.86 9.10 -3.60
N ASP A 99 -18.12 8.72 -3.73
CA ASP A 99 -19.03 8.58 -2.60
C ASP A 99 -18.57 7.41 -1.71
N ALA A 100 -18.47 7.65 -0.39
CA ALA A 100 -17.97 6.66 0.55
C ALA A 100 -18.85 5.41 0.67
N GLU A 101 -20.15 5.53 0.43
CA GLU A 101 -21.09 4.40 0.39
C GLU A 101 -20.81 3.53 -0.85
N VAL A 102 -20.67 4.16 -2.01
CA VAL A 102 -20.35 3.48 -3.27
C VAL A 102 -18.99 2.79 -3.18
N MET A 103 -17.98 3.47 -2.63
CA MET A 103 -16.65 2.92 -2.42
C MET A 103 -16.67 1.74 -1.43
N ALA A 104 -17.48 1.83 -0.36
CA ALA A 104 -17.64 0.75 0.61
C ALA A 104 -18.26 -0.51 -0.01
N GLN A 105 -19.30 -0.33 -0.82
CA GLN A 105 -19.94 -1.43 -1.54
C GLN A 105 -18.98 -2.07 -2.54
N PHE A 106 -18.31 -1.25 -3.37
CA PHE A 106 -17.41 -1.73 -4.41
C PHE A 106 -16.19 -2.47 -3.85
N LEU A 107 -15.61 -1.98 -2.76
CA LEU A 107 -14.47 -2.60 -2.11
C LEU A 107 -14.85 -3.66 -1.07
N GLU A 108 -16.14 -3.89 -0.81
CA GLU A 108 -16.62 -4.78 0.25
C GLU A 108 -15.96 -4.47 1.61
N VAL A 109 -16.07 -3.23 2.05
CA VAL A 109 -15.57 -2.76 3.36
C VAL A 109 -16.64 -1.95 4.07
N SER A 110 -16.45 -1.65 5.36
CA SER A 110 -17.35 -0.74 6.06
C SER A 110 -17.21 0.69 5.53
N LYS A 111 -18.30 1.48 5.56
CA LYS A 111 -18.27 2.91 5.20
C LYS A 111 -17.18 3.71 5.92
N PRO A 112 -16.94 3.55 7.24
CA PRO A 112 -15.84 4.24 7.90
C PRO A 112 -14.46 3.84 7.32
N THR A 113 -14.30 2.58 6.92
CA THR A 113 -13.08 2.12 6.25
C THR A 113 -12.94 2.79 4.88
N ALA A 114 -14.00 2.81 4.06
CA ALA A 114 -13.97 3.49 2.76
C ALA A 114 -13.63 4.98 2.89
N GLN A 115 -14.22 5.68 3.87
CA GLN A 115 -13.91 7.08 4.15
C GLN A 115 -12.45 7.28 4.57
N LEU A 116 -11.90 6.37 5.37
CA LEU A 116 -10.47 6.38 5.72
C LEU A 116 -9.58 6.23 4.48
N LEU A 117 -9.91 5.32 3.56
CA LEU A 117 -9.16 5.16 2.31
C LEU A 117 -9.22 6.45 1.49
N ILE A 118 -10.40 7.02 1.30
CA ILE A 118 -10.60 8.27 0.56
C ILE A 118 -9.75 9.38 1.17
N ASN A 119 -9.90 9.65 2.46
CA ASN A 119 -9.22 10.76 3.13
C ASN A 119 -7.69 10.64 3.09
N LYS A 120 -7.16 9.43 3.30
CA LYS A 120 -5.71 9.19 3.23
C LYS A 120 -5.18 9.39 1.81
N THR A 121 -5.91 8.88 0.82
CA THR A 121 -5.55 9.00 -0.60
C THR A 121 -5.57 10.48 -1.00
N GLU A 122 -6.63 11.22 -0.69
CA GLU A 122 -6.73 12.65 -1.00
C GLU A 122 -5.64 13.50 -0.31
N ARG A 123 -5.36 13.23 0.97
CA ARG A 123 -4.33 13.96 1.72
C ARG A 123 -2.97 13.80 1.07
N GLU A 124 -2.66 12.57 0.71
CA GLU A 124 -1.41 12.26 0.05
C GLU A 124 -1.40 12.95 -1.33
N MET A 125 -2.49 12.93 -2.11
CA MET A 125 -2.53 13.62 -3.43
C MET A 125 -2.22 15.12 -3.33
N ALA A 126 -2.63 15.74 -2.22
CA ALA A 126 -2.44 17.17 -1.97
C ALA A 126 -1.00 17.52 -1.56
N GLU A 127 -0.26 16.58 -0.96
CA GLU A 127 1.14 16.74 -0.59
C GLU A 127 1.99 15.90 -1.55
N PRO A 128 2.54 16.45 -2.65
CA PRO A 128 3.22 15.68 -3.70
C PRO A 128 4.53 15.06 -3.19
N THR A 129 4.40 13.99 -2.42
CA THR A 129 5.42 12.99 -2.17
C THR A 129 5.61 12.16 -3.44
N SER A 130 6.77 11.52 -3.59
CA SER A 130 7.09 10.63 -4.72
C SER A 130 6.06 9.53 -4.95
N PHE A 131 5.23 9.25 -3.94
CA PHE A 131 4.15 8.28 -3.97
C PHE A 131 3.07 8.55 -5.03
N TRP A 132 2.80 9.80 -5.47
CA TRP A 132 1.75 10.06 -6.47
C TRP A 132 2.12 9.83 -7.91
N LYS A 133 3.41 9.91 -8.22
CA LYS A 133 3.94 9.51 -9.54
C LYS A 133 3.73 8.01 -9.83
N TRP A 134 3.20 7.26 -8.85
CA TRP A 134 2.85 5.84 -8.92
C TRP A 134 1.55 5.52 -9.69
N ILE A 135 0.58 6.44 -9.73
CA ILE A 135 -0.76 6.18 -10.31
C ILE A 135 -0.97 6.84 -11.68
N SER A 136 -0.27 7.96 -11.95
CA SER A 136 -0.26 8.66 -13.25
C SER A 136 0.74 8.03 -14.21
#